data_AF-A0A7J4T3S9-F1
#
_entry.id   AF-A0A7J4T3S9-F1
#
_cell.length_a   1.000
_cell.length_b   1.000
_cell.length_c   1.000
_cell.angle_alpha   90.00
_cell.angle_beta   90.00
_cell.angle_gamma   90.00
#
_symmetry.space_group_name_H-M   'P 1'
#
loop_
_entity.id
_entity.type
_entity.pdbx_description
1 polymer ?
#
loop_
_entity_poly.entity_id
_entity_poly.type
_entity_poly.pdbx_seq_one_letter_code
_entity_poly.pdbx_strand_id
1 'polypeptide(L)'
;INLTFNGENNIGLYVCARPFHGSEYLTVIDWKPQHEGFMTLGDNNNCNVDQGREVNPLYSGISGYTQVVGAVKADWLVGVAGGEIPWLGVVKLFINSGDSPGVAYVPNMSFIWLFFLIGGILVAPNAIEFFVRKSMLNSPEIDEYERELATSLVIDHLQESE
;
A
#
# COMPACT_ATOMS: atom_id res chain seq x y z
N ILE A 1 -0.52 16.66 3.27
CA ILE A 1 -1.01 17.63 4.28
C ILE A 1 0.20 18.46 4.69
N ASN A 2 0.23 19.77 4.40
CA ASN A 2 1.32 20.66 4.82
C ASN A 2 0.86 21.43 6.06
N LEU A 3 1.44 21.13 7.21
CA LEU A 3 1.23 21.86 8.46
C LEU A 3 2.46 22.72 8.72
N THR A 4 2.30 24.04 8.70
CA THR A 4 3.36 25.01 9.01
C THR A 4 3.12 25.59 10.40
N PHE A 5 4.06 25.38 11.32
CA PHE A 5 4.03 25.95 12.67
C PHE A 5 5.03 27.12 12.70
N ASN A 6 4.54 28.35 12.88
CA ASN A 6 5.34 29.59 12.79
C ASN A 6 5.63 30.26 14.14
N GLY A 7 5.32 29.62 15.26
CA GLY A 7 5.61 30.16 16.60
C GLY A 7 4.57 31.14 17.14
N GLU A 8 3.80 31.81 16.28
CA GLU A 8 3.03 33.00 16.66
C GLU A 8 1.54 32.74 16.94
N ASN A 9 0.91 31.75 16.29
CA ASN A 9 -0.52 31.40 16.50
C ASN A 9 -0.77 29.88 16.33
N ASN A 10 0.21 29.08 16.77
CA ASN A 10 0.44 27.67 16.44
C ASN A 10 -0.66 26.68 16.85
N ILE A 11 -1.65 26.42 15.99
CA ILE A 11 -2.42 25.18 16.05
C ILE A 11 -2.51 24.56 14.65
N GLY A 12 -1.48 23.80 14.27
CA GLY A 12 -1.59 22.82 13.20
C GLY A 12 -2.31 21.59 13.74
N LEU A 13 -3.60 21.44 13.44
CA LEU A 13 -4.39 20.30 13.88
C LEU A 13 -4.04 19.07 13.03
N TYR A 14 -3.34 18.11 13.64
CA TYR A 14 -3.24 16.75 13.11
C TYR A 14 -4.15 15.85 13.95
N VAL A 15 -5.25 15.40 13.34
CA VAL A 15 -6.26 14.56 14.02
C VAL A 15 -5.74 13.14 14.15
N CYS A 16 -5.76 12.64 15.38
CA CYS A 16 -5.29 11.33 15.76
C CYS A 16 -6.45 10.35 15.82
N ALA A 17 -6.58 9.49 14.81
CA ALA A 17 -7.62 8.46 14.78
C ALA A 17 -7.53 7.47 15.96
N ARG A 18 -6.35 7.34 16.59
CA ARG A 18 -6.13 6.51 17.78
C ARG A 18 -5.29 7.28 18.81
N PRO A 19 -5.90 8.09 19.68
CA PRO A 19 -5.14 8.98 20.55
C PRO A 19 -4.39 8.21 21.66
N PHE A 20 -3.11 8.49 21.82
CA PHE A 20 -2.33 8.12 23.00
C PHE A 20 -2.59 9.18 24.10
N HIS A 21 -2.99 8.73 25.29
CA HIS A 21 -3.32 9.59 26.45
C HIS A 21 -4.51 10.56 26.30
N GLY A 22 -5.48 10.26 25.43
CA GLY A 22 -6.83 10.87 25.48
C GLY A 22 -6.99 12.23 24.79
N SER A 23 -5.98 12.73 24.08
CA SER A 23 -6.11 13.90 23.20
C SER A 23 -6.38 13.47 21.76
N GLU A 24 -7.48 13.93 21.16
CA GLU A 24 -7.82 13.69 19.74
C GLU A 24 -6.81 14.30 18.75
N TYR A 25 -5.87 15.11 19.24
CA TYR A 25 -4.91 15.84 18.41
C TYR A 25 -3.46 15.58 18.85
N LEU A 26 -2.58 15.53 17.86
CA LEU A 26 -1.14 15.57 18.08
C LEU A 26 -0.78 16.93 18.70
N THR A 27 -0.12 16.90 19.86
CA THR A 27 0.18 18.11 20.65
C THR A 27 1.68 18.23 20.84
N VAL A 28 2.22 19.36 20.40
CA VAL A 28 3.64 19.72 20.53
C VAL A 28 3.76 20.81 21.59
N ILE A 29 4.61 20.62 22.60
CA ILE A 29 4.74 21.54 23.74
C ILE A 29 6.19 22.01 23.82
N ASP A 30 6.43 23.29 23.51
CA ASP A 30 7.74 23.97 23.64
C ASP A 30 8.94 23.21 23.07
N TRP A 31 8.70 22.37 22.07
CA TRP A 31 9.74 21.54 21.48
C TRP A 31 10.75 22.41 20.72
N LYS A 32 12.01 22.35 21.15
CA LYS A 32 13.15 23.03 20.52
C LYS A 32 14.16 21.99 20.07
N PRO A 33 14.11 21.53 18.81
CA PRO A 33 15.05 20.54 18.33
C PRO A 33 16.47 21.14 18.29
N GLN A 34 17.48 20.29 18.48
CA GLN A 34 18.90 20.68 18.46
C GLN A 34 19.35 21.26 17.11
N HIS A 35 18.63 20.92 16.04
CA HIS A 35 18.82 21.42 14.69
C HIS A 35 17.50 21.42 13.94
N GLU A 36 17.45 22.11 12.80
CA GLU A 36 16.32 22.05 11.87
C GLU A 36 16.11 20.63 11.32
N GLY A 37 14.85 20.23 11.15
CA GLY A 37 14.52 18.89 10.70
C GLY A 37 13.03 18.57 10.81
N PHE A 38 12.72 17.31 10.56
CA PHE A 38 11.38 16.74 10.55
C PHE A 38 11.09 16.01 11.86
N MET A 39 9.86 16.19 12.34
CA MET A 39 9.27 15.31 13.35
C MET A 39 8.69 14.08 12.65
N THR A 40 8.95 12.89 13.17
CA THR A 40 8.51 11.65 12.54
C THR A 40 7.47 10.93 13.39
N LEU A 41 6.50 10.37 12.67
CA LEU A 41 5.37 9.64 13.24
C LEU A 41 5.08 8.47 12.30
N GLY A 42 4.95 7.27 12.86
CA GLY A 42 4.40 6.12 12.17
C GLY A 42 2.89 6.21 11.98
N ASP A 43 2.38 5.48 11.01
CA ASP A 43 0.94 5.34 10.73
C ASP A 43 0.18 4.58 11.85
N ASN A 44 0.86 3.68 12.56
CA ASN A 44 0.29 2.87 13.64
C ASN A 44 0.99 3.06 14.99
N ASN A 45 1.24 4.31 15.39
CA ASN A 45 1.90 4.61 16.67
C ASN A 45 1.02 5.43 17.64
N ASN A 46 -0.29 5.49 17.40
CA ASN A 46 -1.25 6.19 18.26
C ASN A 46 -0.94 7.69 18.50
N CYS A 47 -0.31 8.39 17.55
CA CYS A 47 0.15 9.77 17.74
C CYS A 47 1.23 9.96 18.81
N ASN A 48 2.02 8.91 19.03
CA ASN A 48 3.22 8.95 19.83
C ASN A 48 4.43 9.14 18.92
N VAL A 49 4.89 10.38 18.77
CA VAL A 49 6.02 10.76 17.91
C VAL A 49 7.30 10.09 18.32
N ASP A 50 8.15 9.79 17.34
CA ASP A 50 9.39 9.04 17.59
C ASP A 50 10.35 9.82 18.49
N GLN A 51 10.29 11.15 18.46
CA GLN A 51 11.07 12.06 19.32
C GLN A 51 10.56 12.12 20.78
N GLY A 52 9.43 11.48 21.08
CA GLY A 52 8.95 11.20 22.43
C GLY A 52 8.84 12.42 23.35
N ARG A 53 9.39 12.26 24.57
CA ARG A 53 9.24 13.19 25.69
C ARG A 53 9.75 14.60 25.42
N GLU A 54 10.65 14.77 24.45
CA GLU A 54 11.13 16.09 24.05
C GLU A 54 10.03 16.92 23.37
N VAL A 55 9.13 16.26 22.63
CA VAL A 55 8.01 16.90 21.93
C VAL A 55 6.83 17.13 22.85
N ASN A 56 6.54 16.15 23.71
CA ASN A 56 5.49 16.20 24.71
C ASN A 56 5.83 15.23 25.84
N PRO A 57 5.80 15.66 27.11
CA PRO A 57 6.13 14.79 28.26
C PRO A 57 5.31 13.49 28.34
N LEU A 58 4.14 13.43 27.69
CA LEU A 58 3.27 12.27 27.63
C LEU A 58 3.66 11.24 26.55
N TYR A 59 4.55 11.58 25.62
CA TYR A 59 4.95 10.68 24.54
C TYR A 59 6.12 9.80 24.97
N SER A 60 6.04 8.50 24.71
CA SER A 60 7.14 7.59 25.03
C SER A 60 8.27 7.68 23.99
N GLY A 61 7.91 7.93 22.73
CA GLY A 61 8.81 7.92 21.58
C GLY A 61 9.62 6.63 21.40
N ILE A 62 10.61 6.73 20.53
CA ILE A 62 11.64 5.72 20.30
C ILE A 62 12.88 6.15 21.07
N SER A 63 13.39 5.27 21.93
CA SER A 63 14.65 5.46 22.64
C SER A 63 15.70 4.47 22.14
N GLY A 64 16.85 4.98 21.72
CA GLY A 64 18.02 4.14 21.42
C GLY A 64 18.79 3.75 22.68
N TYR A 65 19.92 3.06 22.50
CA TYR A 65 20.79 2.60 23.59
C TYR A 65 21.35 3.74 24.46
N THR A 66 21.39 4.97 23.93
CA THR A 66 21.97 6.11 24.65
C THR A 66 21.02 7.28 24.86
N GLN A 67 20.08 7.60 23.94
CA GLN A 67 19.20 8.78 24.06
C GLN A 67 17.89 8.63 23.25
N VAL A 68 16.95 9.55 23.48
CA VAL A 68 15.74 9.75 22.69
C VAL A 68 16.12 10.25 21.30
N VAL A 69 15.40 9.82 20.27
CA VAL A 69 15.66 10.21 18.87
C VAL A 69 15.38 11.70 18.67
N GLY A 70 16.29 12.43 18.05
CA GLY A 70 16.11 13.86 17.71
C GLY A 70 15.32 14.10 16.42
N ALA A 71 15.19 15.36 16.01
CA ALA A 71 14.60 15.70 14.70
C ALA A 71 15.40 15.04 13.55
N VAL A 72 14.73 14.63 12.48
CA VAL A 72 15.38 14.02 11.30
C VAL A 72 15.82 15.13 10.35
N LYS A 73 17.10 15.22 10.01
CA LYS A 73 17.57 16.25 9.07
C LYS A 73 17.12 15.98 7.63
N ALA A 74 17.02 17.03 6.83
CA ALA A 74 16.68 16.92 5.42
C ALA A 74 17.74 16.19 4.59
N ASP A 75 19.02 16.31 4.93
CA ASP A 75 20.12 15.60 4.27
C ASP A 75 20.14 14.09 4.60
N TRP A 76 19.44 13.64 5.65
CA TRP A 76 19.27 12.22 5.97
C TRP A 76 18.15 11.56 5.18
N LEU A 77 17.28 12.34 4.54
CA LEU A 77 16.22 11.81 3.70
C LEU A 77 16.80 11.27 2.39
N VAL A 78 16.80 9.94 2.26
CA VAL A 78 17.23 9.28 1.03
C VAL A 78 16.16 9.34 -0.07
N GLY A 79 14.88 9.45 0.32
CA GLY A 79 13.76 9.55 -0.60
C GLY A 79 12.41 9.57 0.12
N VAL A 80 11.33 9.73 -0.66
CA VAL A 80 9.94 9.64 -0.19
C VAL A 80 9.40 8.26 -0.54
N ALA A 81 8.84 7.55 0.43
CA ALA A 81 8.22 6.25 0.19
C ALA A 81 7.06 6.39 -0.80
N GLY A 82 7.09 5.61 -1.89
CA GLY A 82 5.98 5.52 -2.84
C GLY A 82 4.82 4.68 -2.28
N GLY A 83 3.67 4.72 -2.94
CA GLY A 83 2.55 3.85 -2.60
C GLY A 83 2.93 2.38 -2.81
N GLU A 84 3.14 1.63 -1.73
CA GLU A 84 3.33 0.18 -1.79
C GLU A 84 1.96 -0.52 -1.87
N ILE A 85 1.89 -1.68 -2.55
CA ILE A 85 0.71 -2.56 -2.46
C ILE A 85 0.66 -3.06 -1.01
N PRO A 86 -0.36 -2.71 -0.21
CA PRO A 86 -0.33 -2.87 1.26
C PRO A 86 0.00 -4.29 1.73
N TRP A 87 -0.39 -5.28 0.94
CA TRP A 87 -0.26 -6.69 1.30
C TRP A 87 1.11 -7.29 0.95
N LEU A 88 1.82 -6.74 -0.04
CA LEU A 88 3.19 -7.17 -0.35
C LEU A 88 4.17 -6.76 0.76
N GLY A 89 3.88 -5.66 1.48
CA GLY A 89 4.65 -5.26 2.65
C GLY A 89 4.71 -6.34 3.75
N VAL A 90 3.69 -7.19 3.85
CA VAL A 90 3.68 -8.32 4.80
C VAL A 90 4.79 -9.32 4.49
N VAL A 91 5.04 -9.61 3.21
CA VAL A 91 6.13 -10.51 2.78
C VAL A 91 7.49 -9.93 3.17
N LYS A 92 7.66 -8.62 2.99
CA LYS A 92 8.89 -7.90 3.35
C LYS A 92 9.15 -7.97 4.86
N LEU A 93 8.11 -7.81 5.69
CA LEU A 93 8.21 -7.95 7.14
C LEU A 93 8.44 -9.39 7.59
N PHE A 94 7.86 -10.36 6.87
CA PHE A 94 8.04 -11.78 7.13
C PHE A 94 9.48 -12.24 6.86
N ILE A 95 10.10 -11.75 5.78
CA ILE A 95 11.47 -12.11 5.41
C ILE A 95 12.50 -11.38 6.31
N ASN A 96 12.22 -10.13 6.70
CA ASN A 96 13.13 -9.32 7.52
C ASN A 96 12.80 -9.37 9.02
N SER A 97 12.60 -10.57 9.56
CA SER A 97 12.18 -10.80 10.95
C SER A 97 13.35 -11.02 11.92
N GLY A 98 14.48 -10.32 11.76
CA GLY A 98 15.64 -10.45 12.65
C GLY A 98 15.34 -9.98 14.09
N ASP A 99 16.02 -8.94 14.58
CA ASP A 99 15.66 -8.33 15.88
C ASP A 99 14.41 -7.43 15.81
N SER A 100 13.68 -7.47 14.69
CA SER A 100 12.47 -6.69 14.43
C SER A 100 11.22 -7.48 14.86
N PRO A 101 10.16 -6.82 15.35
CA PRO A 101 8.87 -7.47 15.61
C PRO A 101 8.25 -8.17 14.39
N GLY A 102 8.79 -7.95 13.19
CA GLY A 102 8.43 -8.65 11.96
C GLY A 102 6.95 -8.50 11.66
N VAL A 103 6.23 -9.62 11.64
CA VAL A 103 4.80 -9.66 11.35
C VAL A 103 3.89 -9.58 12.57
N ALA A 104 4.43 -9.43 13.79
CA ALA A 104 3.67 -9.51 15.03
C ALA A 104 2.53 -8.48 15.14
N TYR A 105 2.69 -7.32 14.50
CA TYR A 105 1.71 -6.24 14.49
C TYR A 105 0.93 -6.13 13.17
N VAL A 106 1.10 -7.08 12.26
CA VAL A 106 0.38 -7.09 10.99
C VAL A 106 -1.03 -7.64 11.21
N PRO A 107 -2.09 -6.91 10.83
CA PRO A 107 -3.47 -7.40 10.95
C PRO A 107 -3.70 -8.67 10.11
N ASN A 108 -4.48 -9.62 10.63
CA ASN A 108 -4.83 -10.86 9.93
C ASN A 108 -5.43 -10.62 8.54
N MET A 109 -6.19 -9.53 8.36
CA MET A 109 -6.77 -9.15 7.07
C MET A 109 -5.69 -8.91 6.01
N SER A 110 -4.51 -8.39 6.37
CA SER A 110 -3.44 -8.15 5.41
C SER A 110 -2.91 -9.44 4.80
N PHE A 111 -2.90 -10.54 5.55
CA PHE A 111 -2.54 -11.87 5.04
C PHE A 111 -3.60 -12.46 4.13
N ILE A 112 -4.87 -12.29 4.48
CA ILE A 112 -6.00 -12.77 3.65
C ILE A 112 -5.97 -12.09 2.29
N TRP A 113 -5.78 -10.77 2.27
CA TRP A 113 -5.68 -10.03 1.02
C TRP A 113 -4.41 -10.32 0.23
N LEU A 114 -3.28 -10.59 0.89
CA LEU A 114 -2.07 -11.08 0.22
C LEU A 114 -2.35 -12.40 -0.50
N PHE A 115 -3.04 -13.33 0.15
CA PHE A 115 -3.42 -14.61 -0.45
C PHE A 115 -4.29 -14.40 -1.70
N PHE A 116 -5.32 -13.53 -1.62
CA PHE A 116 -6.15 -13.21 -2.78
C PHE A 116 -5.40 -12.47 -3.89
N LEU A 117 -4.46 -11.60 -3.55
CA LEU A 117 -3.60 -10.94 -4.53
C LEU A 117 -2.78 -11.97 -5.31
N ILE A 118 -2.08 -12.87 -4.60
CA ILE A 118 -1.26 -13.93 -5.22
C ILE A 118 -2.15 -14.86 -6.05
N GLY A 119 -3.26 -15.33 -5.47
CA GLY A 119 -4.22 -16.18 -6.17
C GLY A 119 -4.79 -15.51 -7.42
N GLY A 120 -5.13 -14.22 -7.32
CA GLY A 120 -5.59 -13.40 -8.43
C GLY A 120 -4.57 -13.31 -9.55
N ILE A 121 -3.29 -13.07 -9.23
CA ILE A 121 -2.20 -13.02 -10.23
C ILE A 121 -2.03 -14.37 -10.94
N LEU A 122 -2.15 -15.49 -10.22
CA LEU A 122 -2.02 -16.83 -10.81
C LEU A 122 -3.23 -17.24 -11.65
N VAL A 123 -4.43 -16.85 -11.22
CA VAL A 123 -5.70 -17.21 -11.90
C VAL A 123 -5.98 -16.27 -13.08
N ALA A 124 -5.56 -15.00 -13.00
CA ALA A 124 -5.89 -13.98 -13.98
C ALA A 124 -5.57 -14.38 -15.43
N PRO A 125 -4.41 -14.97 -15.79
CA PRO A 125 -4.13 -15.36 -17.17
C PRO A 125 -5.16 -16.35 -17.72
N ASN A 126 -5.48 -17.39 -16.95
CA ASN A 126 -6.45 -18.42 -17.34
C ASN A 126 -7.88 -17.86 -17.41
N ALA A 127 -8.24 -17.01 -16.45
CA ALA A 127 -9.55 -16.36 -16.44
C ALA A 127 -9.71 -15.44 -17.65
N ILE A 128 -8.72 -14.58 -17.92
CA ILE A 128 -8.73 -13.68 -19.08
C ILE A 128 -8.85 -14.50 -20.37
N GLU A 129 -8.07 -15.56 -20.53
CA GLU A 129 -8.15 -16.43 -21.72
C GLU A 129 -9.53 -17.06 -21.87
N PHE A 130 -10.12 -17.57 -20.78
CA PHE A 130 -11.48 -18.11 -20.80
C PHE A 130 -12.51 -17.06 -21.24
N PHE A 131 -12.45 -15.85 -20.68
CA PHE A 131 -13.37 -14.78 -21.04
C PHE A 131 -13.18 -14.29 -22.47
N VAL A 132 -11.93 -14.15 -22.93
CA VAL A 132 -11.63 -13.74 -24.31
C VAL A 132 -12.10 -14.80 -25.30
N ARG A 133 -11.80 -16.08 -25.06
CA ARG A 133 -12.27 -17.19 -25.92
C ARG A 133 -13.79 -17.23 -25.97
N LYS A 134 -14.45 -17.14 -24.81
CA LYS A 134 -15.92 -17.10 -24.75
C LYS A 134 -16.51 -15.90 -25.49
N SER A 135 -15.85 -14.75 -25.41
CA SER A 135 -16.31 -13.55 -26.13
C SER A 135 -16.09 -13.66 -27.64
N MET A 136 -14.96 -14.23 -28.09
CA MET A 136 -14.68 -14.40 -29.52
C MET A 136 -15.58 -15.45 -30.16
N LEU A 137 -15.84 -16.58 -29.48
CA LEU A 137 -16.74 -17.62 -29.99
C LEU A 137 -18.19 -17.16 -30.14
N ASN A 138 -18.60 -16.15 -29.37
CA ASN A 138 -19.92 -15.53 -29.50
C ASN A 138 -19.92 -14.34 -30.47
N SER A 139 -18.83 -14.11 -31.22
CA SER A 139 -18.76 -13.00 -32.17
C SER A 139 -19.41 -13.39 -33.51
N PRO A 140 -20.14 -12.46 -34.15
CA PRO A 140 -20.81 -12.74 -35.42
C PRO A 140 -19.85 -13.05 -36.58
N GLU A 141 -18.58 -12.65 -36.46
CA GLU A 141 -17.54 -12.94 -37.46
C GLU A 141 -17.26 -14.45 -37.59
N ILE A 142 -17.35 -15.20 -36.47
CA ILE A 142 -17.19 -16.66 -36.48
C ILE A 142 -18.38 -17.34 -37.17
N ASP A 143 -19.60 -16.84 -36.94
CA ASP A 143 -20.82 -17.36 -37.57
C ASP A 143 -20.80 -17.15 -39.10
N GLU A 144 -20.29 -16.00 -39.56
CA GLU A 144 -20.11 -15.74 -41.00
C GLU A 144 -19.05 -16.67 -41.61
N TYR A 145 -17.91 -16.87 -40.93
CA TYR A 145 -16.87 -17.80 -41.38
C TYR A 145 -17.41 -19.24 -41.53
N GLU A 146 -18.19 -19.73 -40.58
CA GLU A 146 -18.79 -21.08 -40.67
C GLU A 146 -19.76 -21.20 -41.85
N ARG A 147 -20.53 -20.15 -42.16
CA ARG A 147 -21.44 -20.13 -43.31
C ARG A 147 -20.69 -20.13 -44.64
N GLU A 148 -19.63 -19.34 -44.74
CA GLU A 148 -18.78 -19.30 -45.93
C GLU A 148 -18.11 -20.66 -46.16
N LEU A 149 -17.60 -21.29 -45.10
CA LEU A 149 -16.99 -22.62 -45.16
C LEU A 149 -17.98 -23.71 -45.59
N ALA A 150 -19.21 -23.70 -45.04
CA ALA A 150 -20.24 -24.63 -45.44
C ALA A 150 -20.64 -24.45 -46.92
N THR A 151 -20.71 -23.21 -47.38
CA THR A 151 -21.04 -22.88 -48.77
C THR A 151 -19.93 -23.35 -49.72
N SER A 152 -18.66 -23.14 -49.37
CA SER A 152 -17.55 -23.61 -50.20
C SER A 152 -17.47 -25.13 -50.30
N LEU A 153 -17.72 -25.85 -49.19
CA LEU A 153 -17.73 -27.33 -49.20
C LEU A 153 -18.84 -27.89 -50.09
N VAL A 154 -20.02 -27.27 -50.09
CA VAL A 154 -21.12 -27.67 -50.97
C VAL A 154 -20.77 -27.41 -52.43
N ILE A 155 -20.16 -26.26 -52.75
CA ILE A 155 -19.73 -25.94 -54.12
C ILE A 155 -18.68 -26.96 -54.61
N ASP A 156 -17.70 -27.29 -53.78
CA ASP A 156 -16.63 -28.23 -54.12
C ASP A 156 -17.19 -29.65 -54.38
N HIS A 157 -18.12 -30.10 -53.54
CA HIS A 157 -18.78 -31.39 -53.74
C HIS A 157 -19.63 -31.45 -55.01
N LEU A 158 -20.27 -30.33 -55.38
CA LEU A 158 -21.01 -30.23 -56.64
C LEU A 158 -20.07 -30.27 -57.85
N GLN A 159 -18.91 -29.63 -57.77
CA GLN A 159 -17.89 -29.68 -58.84
C GLN A 159 -17.25 -31.06 -59.01
N GLU A 160 -17.08 -31.84 -57.95
CA GLU A 160 -16.62 -33.24 -58.06
C GLU A 160 -17.70 -34.20 -58.63
N SER A 161 -18.97 -33.81 -58.57
CA SER A 161 -20.09 -34.65 -59.02
C SER A 161 -20.49 -34.48 -60.50
N GLU A 162 -19.88 -33.51 -61.19
CA GLU A 162 -20.10 -33.16 -62.61
C GLU A 162 -18.99 -33.74 -63.51
#